data_AF-A0AAW0ZBS6-F1
#
_entry.id   AF-A0AAW0ZBS6-F1
#
_cell.length_a   1.000
_cell.length_b   1.000
_cell.length_c   1.000
_cell.angle_alpha   90.00
_cell.angle_beta   90.00
_cell.angle_gamma   90.00
#
_symmetry.space_group_name_H-M   'P 1'
#
loop_
_entity.id
_entity.type
_entity.pdbx_description
1 polymer ?
#
loop_
_entity_poly.entity_id
_entity_poly.type
_entity_poly.pdbx_seq_one_letter_code
_entity_poly.pdbx_strand_id
1 'polypeptide(L)'
;MQVQGIKLLGSCLILVLVNIGISGGIGGEHSLTFKSLRSYFDTSIGTDVFFEIIYPPELEYTYKLRPAKDFGAPFNASFLEEGIPLVPTDPPHGCQIAKNAKELKGRIALVERGDCSFFAKSIMAEEAGAKAVIIADYHSSSIEESITNSLWAEYYYIEMIRDDTIPSTKTVNIPAGFLLGKNGKMIRQTLKRLNQPFALINIPVNLTYTSLDKLHQPPWLFW
;
A
#
# COMPACT_ATOMS: atom_id res chain seq x y z
N MET A 1 5.41 64.37 -67.15
CA MET A 1 4.23 63.52 -67.37
C MET A 1 4.18 62.48 -66.27
N GLN A 2 2.99 62.23 -65.74
CA GLN A 2 2.73 61.80 -64.36
C GLN A 2 3.39 60.48 -63.91
N VAL A 3 3.91 60.53 -62.68
CA VAL A 3 4.37 59.41 -61.85
C VAL A 3 3.26 59.13 -60.83
N GLN A 4 2.82 57.88 -60.69
CA GLN A 4 2.07 57.43 -59.52
C GLN A 4 2.65 56.11 -59.00
N GLY A 5 3.29 56.22 -57.84
CA GLY A 5 3.85 55.11 -57.07
C GLY A 5 2.90 54.66 -55.95
N ILE A 6 3.03 53.37 -55.67
CA ILE A 6 2.43 52.52 -54.64
C ILE A 6 2.42 53.16 -53.24
N LYS A 7 1.31 53.04 -52.50
CA LYS A 7 1.24 53.35 -51.06
C LYS A 7 0.96 52.08 -50.25
N LEU A 8 1.93 51.73 -49.42
CA LEU A 8 1.96 50.66 -48.42
C LEU A 8 1.29 51.17 -47.14
N LEU A 9 0.35 50.41 -46.56
CA LEU A 9 -0.35 50.78 -45.31
C LEU A 9 0.62 50.77 -44.11
N GLY A 10 0.66 51.90 -43.40
CA GLY A 10 1.56 52.16 -42.28
C GLY A 10 1.02 51.70 -40.92
N SER A 11 1.94 51.14 -40.14
CA SER A 11 1.87 50.88 -38.71
C SER A 11 1.61 52.18 -37.91
N CYS A 12 0.78 52.11 -36.87
CA CYS A 12 0.63 53.17 -35.87
C CYS A 12 0.66 52.55 -34.47
N LEU A 13 1.82 52.67 -33.81
CA LEU A 13 2.02 52.34 -32.41
C LEU A 13 1.75 53.63 -31.61
N ILE A 14 0.63 53.70 -30.89
CA ILE A 14 0.36 54.79 -29.94
C ILE A 14 0.74 54.34 -28.54
N LEU A 15 1.79 54.98 -28.01
CA LEU A 15 2.16 55.00 -26.60
C LEU A 15 1.19 55.91 -25.83
N VAL A 16 0.51 55.39 -24.80
CA VAL A 16 -0.02 56.22 -23.70
C VAL A 16 0.35 55.57 -22.36
N LEU A 17 1.11 56.33 -21.58
CA LEU A 17 1.57 56.05 -20.23
C LEU A 17 0.43 56.33 -19.23
N VAL A 18 0.20 55.42 -18.29
CA VAL A 18 -0.47 55.73 -17.01
C VAL A 18 0.44 55.29 -15.88
N ASN A 19 0.80 56.27 -15.03
CA ASN A 19 1.68 56.13 -13.89
C ASN A 19 0.94 55.64 -12.63
N ILE A 20 1.52 54.61 -12.01
CA ILE A 20 1.83 54.46 -10.58
C ILE A 20 0.68 54.47 -9.56
N GLY A 21 0.42 53.28 -9.01
CA GLY A 21 0.06 53.05 -7.60
C GLY A 21 0.99 51.99 -7.01
N ILE A 22 1.86 52.38 -6.08
CA ILE A 22 2.82 51.51 -5.40
C ILE A 22 2.09 50.72 -4.31
N SER A 23 2.13 49.40 -4.37
CA SER A 23 2.19 48.56 -3.16
C SER A 23 3.07 47.36 -3.46
N GLY A 24 4.15 47.22 -2.69
CA GLY A 24 5.25 46.29 -2.96
C GLY A 24 4.84 44.82 -3.01
N GLY A 25 5.45 44.11 -3.95
CA GLY A 25 5.47 42.65 -4.04
C GLY A 25 6.80 42.22 -4.63
N ILE A 26 7.78 42.00 -3.75
CA ILE A 26 9.13 41.54 -4.03
C ILE A 26 9.07 40.08 -4.52
N GLY A 27 9.90 39.75 -5.51
CA GLY A 27 10.08 38.39 -6.01
C GLY A 27 10.56 37.39 -4.98
N GLY A 28 10.31 36.11 -5.27
CA GLY A 28 10.85 34.93 -4.58
C GLY A 28 10.31 33.71 -5.32
N GLU A 29 11.14 32.97 -6.05
CA GLU A 29 11.93 31.84 -5.52
C GLU A 29 11.12 30.93 -4.59
N HIS A 30 10.89 29.71 -5.08
CA HIS A 30 10.70 28.46 -4.33
C HIS A 30 9.92 28.55 -3.01
N SER A 31 8.60 28.35 -3.06
CA SER A 31 7.90 27.64 -1.99
C SER A 31 6.58 27.08 -2.51
N LEU A 32 6.67 25.93 -3.18
CA LEU A 32 5.51 25.04 -3.31
C LEU A 32 5.11 24.66 -1.88
N THR A 33 4.05 25.29 -1.42
CA THR A 33 3.65 25.31 -0.03
C THR A 33 3.20 23.89 0.34
N PHE A 34 4.00 23.26 1.19
CA PHE A 34 3.84 21.93 1.82
C PHE A 34 2.50 21.74 2.60
N LYS A 35 1.56 22.69 2.47
CA LYS A 35 0.26 22.70 3.13
C LYS A 35 -0.79 21.82 2.43
N SER A 36 -0.62 21.49 1.14
CA SER A 36 -1.59 20.68 0.38
C SER A 36 -1.48 19.17 0.64
N LEU A 37 -0.28 18.65 0.93
CA LEU A 37 -0.11 17.21 1.17
C LEU A 37 -0.66 16.76 2.53
N ARG A 38 -0.76 17.68 3.51
CA ARG A 38 -1.30 17.37 4.84
C ARG A 38 -2.82 17.28 4.88
N SER A 39 -3.53 17.90 3.93
CA SER A 39 -5.00 17.89 3.89
C SER A 39 -5.61 16.72 3.11
N TYR A 40 -4.79 15.86 2.47
CA TYR A 40 -5.26 14.59 1.90
C TYR A 40 -5.09 13.40 2.88
N PHE A 41 -4.34 13.59 3.96
CA PHE A 41 -4.08 12.56 4.98
C PHE A 41 -5.03 12.59 6.18
N ASP A 42 -6.20 13.22 6.06
CA ASP A 42 -7.21 13.10 7.09
C ASP A 42 -8.61 13.15 6.50
N THR A 43 -9.21 11.97 6.28
CA THR A 43 -10.52 11.61 6.84
C THR A 43 -10.75 10.09 6.66
N SER A 44 -10.52 9.34 7.74
CA SER A 44 -11.08 8.01 8.07
C SER A 44 -10.74 6.76 7.22
N ILE A 45 -9.53 6.21 7.30
CA ILE A 45 -9.23 4.75 7.25
C ILE A 45 -7.93 4.52 8.05
N GLY A 46 -7.86 3.44 8.84
CA GLY A 46 -6.83 3.17 9.85
C GLY A 46 -5.38 3.47 9.42
N THR A 47 -4.61 4.01 10.36
CA THR A 47 -3.17 4.27 10.19
C THR A 47 -2.48 3.01 9.65
N ASP A 48 -1.66 3.16 8.62
CA ASP A 48 -0.88 2.06 8.07
C ASP A 48 -0.07 1.37 9.18
N VAL A 49 -0.05 0.04 9.14
CA VAL A 49 0.71 -0.80 10.06
C VAL A 49 1.94 -1.28 9.33
N PHE A 50 3.05 -1.44 10.04
CA PHE A 50 4.27 -1.96 9.45
C PHE A 50 4.70 -3.22 10.20
N PHE A 51 5.28 -4.14 9.47
CA PHE A 51 6.03 -5.26 10.03
C PHE A 51 7.38 -5.33 9.35
N GLU A 52 8.33 -5.96 10.02
CA GLU A 52 9.62 -6.29 9.41
C GLU A 52 9.81 -7.79 9.45
N ILE A 53 10.42 -8.33 8.41
CA ILE A 53 10.95 -9.70 8.45
C ILE A 53 12.36 -9.60 9.00
N ILE A 54 12.68 -10.42 10.00
CA ILE A 54 14.03 -10.54 10.59
C ILE A 54 14.76 -11.79 10.12
N TYR A 55 14.04 -12.74 9.52
CA TYR A 55 14.60 -13.95 8.92
C TYR A 55 13.63 -14.55 7.89
N PRO A 56 14.10 -15.02 6.72
CA PRO A 56 15.49 -15.10 6.27
C PRO A 56 16.08 -13.75 5.80
N PRO A 57 17.42 -13.61 5.73
CA PRO A 57 18.08 -12.37 5.30
C PRO A 57 17.65 -11.87 3.93
N GLU A 58 17.30 -12.76 2.99
CA GLU A 58 16.82 -12.37 1.65
C GLU A 58 15.46 -11.66 1.64
N LEU A 59 14.75 -11.71 2.77
CA LEU A 59 13.46 -11.05 2.96
C LEU A 59 13.52 -9.98 4.04
N GLU A 60 14.71 -9.66 4.60
CA GLU A 60 14.87 -8.80 5.77
C GLU A 60 14.56 -7.33 5.46
N TYR A 61 13.30 -7.00 5.24
CA TYR A 61 12.81 -5.68 4.86
C TYR A 61 11.62 -5.27 5.73
N THR A 62 11.31 -3.97 5.71
CA THR A 62 10.09 -3.42 6.28
C THR A 62 8.96 -3.41 5.25
N TYR A 63 7.82 -3.95 5.64
CA TYR A 63 6.63 -4.09 4.81
C TYR A 63 5.48 -3.29 5.38
N LYS A 64 4.73 -2.66 4.48
CA LYS A 64 3.54 -1.88 4.80
C LYS A 64 2.28 -2.75 4.69
N LEU A 65 1.45 -2.71 5.72
CA LEU A 65 0.14 -3.34 5.81
C LEU A 65 -0.97 -2.30 5.95
N ARG A 66 -2.07 -2.52 5.25
CA ARG A 66 -3.32 -1.78 5.48
C ARG A 66 -4.28 -2.64 6.30
N PRO A 67 -4.66 -2.23 7.52
CA PRO A 67 -5.65 -2.95 8.30
C PRO A 67 -7.00 -3.06 7.57
N ALA A 68 -7.79 -4.07 7.91
CA ALA A 68 -9.20 -4.13 7.52
C ALA A 68 -9.98 -2.92 8.05
N LYS A 69 -10.96 -2.46 7.27
CA LYS A 69 -11.69 -1.21 7.55
C LYS A 69 -12.74 -1.38 8.64
N ASP A 70 -13.51 -2.47 8.58
CA ASP A 70 -14.74 -2.67 9.35
C ASP A 70 -14.88 -4.10 9.93
N PHE A 71 -13.81 -4.90 9.92
CA PHE A 71 -13.77 -6.22 10.55
C PHE A 71 -12.37 -6.53 11.12
N GLY A 72 -12.29 -7.57 11.94
CA GLY A 72 -11.04 -7.99 12.58
C GLY A 72 -10.71 -7.18 13.82
N ALA A 73 -9.78 -7.69 14.63
CA ALA A 73 -9.21 -6.92 15.73
C ALA A 73 -8.22 -5.86 15.21
N PRO A 74 -8.04 -4.74 15.91
CA PRO A 74 -7.06 -3.73 15.52
C PRO A 74 -5.62 -4.20 15.79
N PHE A 75 -4.68 -3.75 14.97
CA PHE A 75 -3.24 -3.82 15.26
C PHE A 75 -2.88 -2.68 16.24
N ASN A 76 -3.03 -2.95 17.55
CA ASN A 76 -2.69 -1.98 18.60
C ASN A 76 -1.70 -2.61 19.61
N ALA A 77 -1.43 -1.92 20.71
CA ALA A 77 -0.50 -2.38 21.75
C ALA A 77 -0.86 -3.75 22.37
N SER A 78 -2.10 -4.23 22.20
CA SER A 78 -2.53 -5.57 22.65
C SER A 78 -2.07 -6.68 21.71
N PHE A 79 -1.59 -6.33 20.52
CA PHE A 79 -1.04 -7.25 19.53
C PHE A 79 0.38 -6.80 19.16
N LEU A 80 1.33 -7.06 20.06
CA LEU A 80 2.76 -6.81 19.86
C LEU A 80 3.47 -8.15 19.87
N GLU A 81 3.97 -8.58 18.71
CA GLU A 81 4.62 -9.86 18.54
C GLU A 81 6.02 -9.66 17.97
N GLU A 82 7.02 -10.19 18.67
CA GLU A 82 8.43 -10.19 18.24
C GLU A 82 8.83 -11.61 17.84
N GLY A 83 9.47 -11.76 16.69
CA GLY A 83 9.92 -13.06 16.16
C GLY A 83 8.79 -14.07 15.95
N ILE A 84 7.56 -13.61 15.66
CA ILE A 84 6.44 -14.50 15.39
C ILE A 84 6.53 -15.07 13.96
N PRO A 85 6.24 -16.36 13.74
CA PRO A 85 6.28 -16.90 12.39
C PRO A 85 5.13 -16.40 11.51
N LEU A 86 5.48 -15.93 10.32
CA LEU A 86 4.60 -15.69 9.18
C LEU A 86 4.59 -16.92 8.27
N VAL A 87 3.49 -17.65 8.26
CA VAL A 87 3.35 -18.97 7.64
C VAL A 87 2.44 -18.89 6.42
N PRO A 88 2.92 -19.24 5.20
CA PRO A 88 2.04 -19.39 4.03
C PRO A 88 0.97 -20.46 4.24
N THR A 89 -0.28 -20.16 3.88
CA THR A 89 -1.36 -21.15 3.94
C THR A 89 -1.30 -22.13 2.78
N ASP A 90 -1.69 -23.39 3.04
CA ASP A 90 -1.93 -24.41 2.01
C ASP A 90 -3.39 -24.91 2.09
N PRO A 91 -4.25 -24.66 1.10
CA PRO A 91 -3.98 -23.96 -0.15
C PRO A 91 -3.75 -22.45 0.05
N PRO A 92 -3.05 -21.80 -0.90
CA PRO A 92 -2.74 -20.38 -0.86
C PRO A 92 -3.90 -19.41 -0.68
N HIS A 93 -5.04 -19.70 -1.31
CA HIS A 93 -6.13 -18.75 -1.40
C HIS A 93 -6.95 -18.71 -0.09
N GLY A 94 -6.77 -19.63 0.85
CA GLY A 94 -7.42 -19.55 2.16
C GLY A 94 -8.95 -19.52 2.13
N CYS A 95 -9.59 -20.03 1.08
CA CYS A 95 -11.06 -20.10 0.96
C CYS A 95 -11.67 -21.35 1.61
N GLN A 96 -10.82 -22.15 2.26
CA GLN A 96 -11.16 -23.35 3.01
C GLN A 96 -10.18 -23.49 4.18
N ILE A 97 -10.50 -24.35 5.14
CA ILE A 97 -9.59 -24.67 6.24
C ILE A 97 -8.25 -25.17 5.65
N ALA A 98 -7.17 -24.53 6.09
CA ALA A 98 -5.83 -24.83 5.62
C ALA A 98 -5.40 -26.25 6.04
N LYS A 99 -4.82 -26.99 5.10
CA LYS A 99 -4.22 -28.31 5.33
C LYS A 99 -3.10 -28.26 6.37
N ASN A 100 -2.37 -27.15 6.41
CA ASN A 100 -1.33 -26.87 7.40
C ASN A 100 -1.84 -26.10 8.63
N ALA A 101 -3.12 -26.25 9.03
CA ALA A 101 -3.67 -25.59 10.22
C ALA A 101 -2.84 -25.81 11.50
N LYS A 102 -2.21 -26.98 11.66
CA LYS A 102 -1.29 -27.25 12.79
C LYS A 102 -0.10 -26.29 12.84
N GLU A 103 0.40 -25.88 11.69
CA GLU A 103 1.51 -24.93 11.57
C GLU A 103 1.05 -23.47 11.75
N LEU A 104 -0.22 -23.18 11.49
CA LEU A 104 -0.82 -21.85 11.64
C LEU A 104 -1.21 -21.52 13.08
N LYS A 105 -1.48 -22.55 13.90
CA LYS A 105 -1.95 -22.37 15.27
C LYS A 105 -0.97 -21.51 16.09
N GLY A 106 -1.45 -20.38 16.59
CA GLY A 106 -0.66 -19.43 17.39
C GLY A 106 0.28 -18.54 16.58
N ARG A 107 0.17 -18.52 15.24
CA ARG A 107 1.09 -17.84 14.32
C ARG A 107 0.33 -16.92 13.36
N ILE A 108 1.03 -16.24 12.46
CA ILE A 108 0.41 -15.33 11.49
C ILE A 108 0.26 -16.04 10.14
N ALA A 109 -0.96 -16.06 9.61
CA ALA A 109 -1.25 -16.67 8.32
C ALA A 109 -0.92 -15.70 7.17
N LEU A 110 -0.17 -16.17 6.17
CA LEU A 110 0.03 -15.47 4.90
C LEU A 110 -0.84 -16.11 3.82
N VAL A 111 -1.85 -15.37 3.37
CA VAL A 111 -2.88 -15.82 2.42
C VAL A 111 -2.78 -15.03 1.13
N GLU A 112 -3.03 -15.64 -0.02
CA GLU A 112 -3.13 -14.94 -1.29
C GLU A 112 -4.57 -14.48 -1.58
N ARG A 113 -4.68 -13.27 -2.13
CA ARG A 113 -5.94 -12.74 -2.68
C ARG A 113 -6.42 -13.60 -3.85
N GLY A 114 -7.75 -13.64 -4.05
CA GLY A 114 -8.42 -14.38 -5.12
C GLY A 114 -9.54 -15.30 -4.58
N ASP A 115 -10.38 -15.81 -5.47
CA ASP A 115 -11.42 -16.84 -5.26
C ASP A 115 -12.57 -16.54 -4.28
N CYS A 116 -12.31 -15.91 -3.13
CA CYS A 116 -13.29 -15.58 -2.10
C CYS A 116 -12.97 -14.23 -1.43
N SER A 117 -13.91 -13.71 -0.62
CA SER A 117 -13.80 -12.40 0.03
C SER A 117 -12.70 -12.36 1.10
N PHE A 118 -12.19 -11.16 1.39
CA PHE A 118 -11.21 -10.93 2.47
C PHE A 118 -11.75 -11.37 3.83
N PHE A 119 -13.04 -11.14 4.06
CA PHE A 119 -13.72 -11.56 5.28
C PHE A 119 -13.74 -13.09 5.41
N ALA A 120 -14.11 -13.82 4.36
CA ALA A 120 -14.10 -15.28 4.35
C ALA A 120 -12.70 -15.86 4.65
N LYS A 121 -11.66 -15.33 4.00
CA LYS A 121 -10.25 -15.73 4.23
C LYS A 121 -9.84 -15.56 5.69
N SER A 122 -10.27 -14.47 6.30
CA SER A 122 -9.93 -14.15 7.68
C SER A 122 -10.63 -15.08 8.68
N ILE A 123 -11.88 -15.48 8.40
CA ILE A 123 -12.58 -16.53 9.16
C ILE A 123 -11.83 -17.86 9.05
N MET A 124 -11.43 -18.28 7.85
CA MET A 124 -10.71 -19.55 7.66
C MET A 124 -9.36 -19.56 8.38
N ALA A 125 -8.65 -18.44 8.38
CA ALA A 125 -7.39 -18.29 9.12
C ALA A 125 -7.60 -18.36 10.65
N GLU A 126 -8.64 -17.69 11.16
CA GLU A 126 -9.03 -17.74 12.58
C GLU A 126 -9.45 -19.16 13.00
N GLU A 127 -10.26 -19.84 12.20
CA GLU A 127 -10.67 -21.23 12.43
C GLU A 127 -9.48 -22.21 12.39
N ALA A 128 -8.43 -21.91 11.61
CA ALA A 128 -7.16 -22.64 11.62
C ALA A 128 -6.28 -22.34 12.87
N GLY A 129 -6.70 -21.41 13.74
CA GLY A 129 -6.02 -21.03 14.97
C GLY A 129 -4.92 -19.98 14.80
N ALA A 130 -4.89 -19.27 13.68
CA ALA A 130 -3.97 -18.15 13.48
C ALA A 130 -4.27 -17.02 14.47
N LYS A 131 -3.24 -16.28 14.88
CA LYS A 131 -3.36 -15.08 15.74
C LYS A 131 -3.65 -13.81 14.95
N ALA A 132 -3.26 -13.78 13.69
CA ALA A 132 -3.55 -12.73 12.72
C ALA A 132 -3.46 -13.28 11.29
N VAL A 133 -4.00 -12.55 10.34
CA VAL A 133 -3.94 -12.88 8.91
C VAL A 133 -3.39 -11.69 8.11
N ILE A 134 -2.45 -11.99 7.23
CA ILE A 134 -1.93 -11.07 6.23
C ILE A 134 -2.38 -11.60 4.87
N ILE A 135 -3.25 -10.85 4.19
CA ILE A 135 -3.73 -11.18 2.85
C ILE A 135 -2.91 -10.39 1.85
N ALA A 136 -2.11 -11.09 1.07
CA ALA A 136 -1.28 -10.48 0.04
C ALA A 136 -1.98 -10.41 -1.30
N ASP A 137 -1.73 -9.30 -2.00
CA ASP A 137 -2.21 -9.12 -3.36
C ASP A 137 -1.62 -10.19 -4.30
N TYR A 138 -2.42 -10.59 -5.29
CA TYR A 138 -1.99 -11.52 -6.32
C TYR A 138 -1.68 -10.71 -7.59
N HIS A 139 -0.43 -10.27 -7.72
CA HIS A 139 0.01 -9.62 -8.96
C HIS A 139 0.45 -10.70 -9.96
N SER A 140 -0.38 -10.94 -10.98
CA SER A 140 -0.02 -11.74 -12.14
C SER A 140 1.15 -11.07 -12.86
N SER A 141 2.18 -11.83 -13.19
CA SER A 141 3.33 -11.34 -13.97
C SER A 141 3.05 -11.41 -15.47
N SER A 142 1.82 -11.11 -15.92
CA SER A 142 1.60 -10.91 -17.35
C SER A 142 2.39 -9.67 -17.76
N ILE A 143 3.31 -9.86 -18.69
CA ILE A 143 4.21 -8.82 -19.20
C ILE A 143 3.42 -7.59 -19.70
N GLU A 144 2.19 -7.80 -20.17
CA GLU A 144 1.27 -6.74 -20.60
C GLU A 144 0.76 -5.83 -19.46
N GLU A 145 0.66 -6.35 -18.23
CA GLU A 145 0.24 -5.59 -17.05
C GLU A 145 1.39 -4.70 -16.53
N SER A 146 2.65 -5.05 -16.80
CA SER A 146 3.82 -4.25 -16.37
C SER A 146 4.07 -2.97 -17.19
N ILE A 147 3.52 -2.87 -18.41
CA ILE A 147 3.78 -1.74 -19.32
C ILE A 147 2.61 -0.72 -19.28
N THR A 148 1.40 -1.15 -18.92
CA THR A 148 0.23 -0.26 -18.82
C THR A 148 -0.16 0.09 -17.36
N ASN A 149 0.19 -0.74 -16.36
CA ASN A 149 -0.25 -0.53 -14.97
C ASN A 149 0.75 0.17 -14.04
N SER A 150 1.98 0.54 -14.46
CA SER A 150 2.89 1.25 -13.54
C SER A 150 2.34 2.60 -13.07
N LEU A 151 1.52 3.28 -13.90
CA LEU A 151 0.83 4.53 -13.51
C LEU A 151 -0.50 4.31 -12.74
N TRP A 152 -1.03 3.09 -12.68
CA TRP A 152 -2.37 2.78 -12.12
C TRP A 152 -2.29 1.82 -10.93
N ALA A 153 -1.15 1.15 -10.71
CA ALA A 153 -0.87 0.34 -9.53
C ALA A 153 -0.83 1.19 -8.25
N GLU A 154 -0.46 2.47 -8.38
CA GLU A 154 -0.55 3.46 -7.29
C GLU A 154 -2.00 3.90 -7.01
N TYR A 155 -2.90 3.78 -7.99
CA TYR A 155 -4.32 4.18 -7.90
C TYR A 155 -5.28 3.05 -7.48
N TYR A 156 -4.83 1.79 -7.46
CA TYR A 156 -5.68 0.67 -7.04
C TYR A 156 -5.72 0.58 -5.51
N TYR A 157 -6.49 1.48 -4.89
CA TYR A 157 -6.72 1.49 -3.45
C TYR A 157 -7.65 0.34 -3.06
N ILE A 158 -7.08 -0.72 -2.48
CA ILE A 158 -7.83 -1.87 -1.96
C ILE A 158 -8.18 -1.61 -0.50
N GLU A 159 -9.48 -1.59 -0.20
CA GLU A 159 -10.02 -1.68 1.16
C GLU A 159 -10.50 -3.11 1.43
N MET A 160 -10.09 -3.69 2.55
CA MET A 160 -10.71 -4.92 3.02
C MET A 160 -11.94 -4.55 3.84
N ILE A 161 -13.11 -4.83 3.27
CA ILE A 161 -14.42 -4.63 3.90
C ILE A 161 -15.06 -5.98 4.26
N ARG A 162 -16.01 -5.95 5.20
CA ARG A 162 -16.84 -7.10 5.56
C ARG A 162 -17.65 -7.56 4.34
N ASP A 163 -17.85 -8.87 4.26
CA ASP A 163 -18.71 -9.48 3.25
C ASP A 163 -20.12 -9.68 3.83
N ASP A 164 -21.06 -8.85 3.40
CA ASP A 164 -22.45 -8.88 3.88
C ASP A 164 -23.25 -10.10 3.39
N THR A 165 -22.71 -10.88 2.45
CA THR A 165 -23.31 -12.17 2.06
C THR A 165 -23.11 -13.26 3.11
N ILE A 166 -22.11 -13.09 4.00
CA ILE A 166 -21.84 -13.97 5.12
C ILE A 166 -22.71 -13.55 6.31
N PRO A 167 -23.39 -14.48 7.01
CA PRO A 167 -24.26 -14.15 8.13
C PRO A 167 -23.57 -13.28 9.19
N SER A 168 -24.28 -12.27 9.71
CA SER A 168 -23.77 -11.33 10.72
C SER A 168 -23.33 -11.98 12.04
N THR A 169 -23.79 -13.21 12.31
CA THR A 169 -23.34 -14.04 13.44
C THR A 169 -21.88 -14.49 13.32
N LYS A 170 -21.31 -14.48 12.11
CA LYS A 170 -19.89 -14.75 11.90
C LYS A 170 -19.10 -13.44 12.05
N THR A 171 -18.07 -13.50 12.88
CA THR A 171 -17.14 -12.40 13.13
C THR A 171 -15.71 -12.88 12.91
N VAL A 172 -14.80 -11.92 12.77
CA VAL A 172 -13.36 -12.16 12.75
C VAL A 172 -12.79 -11.40 13.93
N ASN A 173 -12.13 -12.09 14.86
CA ASN A 173 -11.61 -11.48 16.09
C ASN A 173 -10.08 -11.40 16.11
N ILE A 174 -9.42 -11.82 15.04
CA ILE A 174 -7.98 -11.67 14.83
C ILE A 174 -7.68 -10.45 13.95
N PRO A 175 -6.50 -9.82 14.06
CA PRO A 175 -6.11 -8.75 13.16
C PRO A 175 -5.98 -9.23 11.72
N ALA A 176 -6.47 -8.41 10.79
CA ALA A 176 -6.41 -8.66 9.36
C ALA A 176 -5.72 -7.50 8.65
N GLY A 177 -4.62 -7.78 7.94
CA GLY A 177 -3.83 -6.79 7.20
C GLY A 177 -3.69 -7.13 5.72
N PHE A 178 -3.76 -6.13 4.86
CA PHE A 178 -3.56 -6.27 3.42
C PHE A 178 -2.12 -5.91 3.05
N LEU A 179 -1.43 -6.81 2.35
CA LEU A 179 -0.07 -6.62 1.86
C LEU A 179 -0.08 -6.34 0.36
N LEU A 180 0.35 -5.14 -0.01
CA LEU A 180 0.25 -4.61 -1.37
C LEU A 180 1.29 -5.17 -2.34
N GLY A 181 0.90 -5.24 -3.62
CA GLY A 181 1.80 -5.44 -4.76
C GLY A 181 2.48 -6.80 -4.79
N LYS A 182 3.76 -6.81 -5.19
CA LYS A 182 4.54 -8.06 -5.38
C LYS A 182 5.05 -8.67 -4.08
N ASN A 183 4.88 -8.01 -2.93
CA ASN A 183 5.50 -8.38 -1.66
C ASN A 183 5.16 -9.82 -1.23
N GLY A 184 3.88 -10.19 -1.16
CA GLY A 184 3.52 -11.54 -0.71
C GLY A 184 3.98 -12.64 -1.65
N LYS A 185 3.93 -12.39 -2.97
CA LYS A 185 4.48 -13.31 -3.98
C LYS A 185 5.98 -13.51 -3.76
N MET A 186 6.73 -12.43 -3.56
CA MET A 186 8.18 -12.49 -3.32
C MET A 186 8.53 -13.21 -2.01
N ILE A 187 7.81 -12.93 -0.93
CA ILE A 187 7.96 -13.64 0.36
C ILE A 187 7.75 -15.13 0.14
N ARG A 188 6.61 -15.52 -0.42
CA ARG A 188 6.26 -16.94 -0.57
C ARG A 188 7.19 -17.68 -1.54
N GLN A 189 7.56 -17.08 -2.66
CA GLN A 189 8.48 -17.67 -3.62
C GLN A 189 9.88 -17.85 -3.01
N THR A 190 10.36 -16.86 -2.25
CA THR A 190 11.64 -16.94 -1.57
C THR A 190 11.64 -18.01 -0.48
N LEU A 191 10.60 -18.08 0.35
CA LEU A 191 10.45 -19.15 1.35
C LEU A 191 10.45 -20.53 0.69
N LYS A 192 9.70 -20.70 -0.40
CA LYS A 192 9.69 -21.96 -1.17
C LYS A 192 11.07 -22.30 -1.76
N ARG A 193 11.77 -21.30 -2.32
CA ARG A 193 13.14 -21.46 -2.87
C ARG A 193 14.13 -21.88 -1.80
N LEU A 194 14.01 -21.34 -0.59
CA LEU A 194 14.85 -21.65 0.56
C LEU A 194 14.42 -22.90 1.31
N ASN A 195 13.33 -23.55 0.89
CA ASN A 195 12.70 -24.65 1.61
C ASN A 195 12.39 -24.30 3.08
N GLN A 196 11.98 -23.06 3.32
CA GLN A 196 11.60 -22.57 4.64
C GLN A 196 10.08 -22.55 4.80
N PRO A 197 9.54 -23.09 5.91
CA PRO A 197 8.10 -23.13 6.15
C PRO A 197 7.51 -21.78 6.57
N PHE A 198 8.33 -20.84 7.05
CA PHE A 198 7.89 -19.53 7.54
C PHE A 198 9.01 -18.50 7.51
N ALA A 199 8.63 -17.21 7.58
CA ALA A 199 9.53 -16.11 7.92
C ALA A 199 9.32 -15.71 9.38
N LEU A 200 10.33 -15.19 10.06
CA LEU A 200 10.17 -14.59 11.40
C LEU A 200 9.95 -13.09 11.24
N ILE A 201 8.94 -12.55 11.92
CA ILE A 201 8.56 -11.14 11.79
C ILE A 201 8.36 -10.46 13.14
N ASN A 202 8.57 -9.14 13.17
CA ASN A 202 8.12 -8.28 14.25
C ASN A 202 6.92 -7.44 13.77
N ILE A 203 5.85 -7.38 14.55
CA ILE A 203 4.63 -6.63 14.19
C ILE A 203 3.84 -6.20 15.44
N PRO A 204 3.33 -4.95 15.48
CA PRO A 204 3.69 -3.82 14.61
C PRO A 204 5.07 -3.25 14.94
N VAL A 205 5.77 -2.70 13.94
CA VAL A 205 6.99 -1.91 14.18
C VAL A 205 6.65 -0.42 14.37
N ASN A 206 7.31 0.21 15.33
CA ASN A 206 7.11 1.63 15.63
C ASN A 206 7.99 2.50 14.71
N LEU A 207 7.37 3.18 13.73
CA LEU A 207 8.06 4.05 12.77
C LEU A 207 7.87 5.55 13.02
N THR A 208 7.42 5.95 14.22
CA THR A 208 7.02 7.34 14.54
C THR A 208 8.08 8.40 14.19
N TYR A 209 9.38 8.04 14.19
CA TYR A 209 10.49 8.96 13.93
C TYR A 209 11.38 8.55 12.75
N THR A 210 10.97 7.54 11.97
CA THR A 210 11.75 7.03 10.85
C THR A 210 11.27 7.67 9.56
N SER A 211 12.12 8.46 8.90
CA SER A 211 11.84 8.95 7.54
C SER A 211 11.61 7.77 6.60
N LEU A 212 10.64 7.87 5.68
CA LEU A 212 10.32 6.80 4.74
C LEU A 212 11.54 6.34 3.92
N ASP A 213 12.45 7.27 3.60
CA ASP A 213 13.70 7.02 2.87
C ASP A 213 14.73 6.19 3.66
N LYS A 214 14.54 6.07 4.97
CA LYS A 214 15.40 5.27 5.88
C LYS A 214 14.81 3.90 6.18
N LEU A 215 13.61 3.59 5.70
CA LEU A 215 13.04 2.26 5.81
C LEU A 215 13.81 1.31 4.90
N HIS A 216 14.16 0.13 5.41
CA HIS A 216 14.79 -0.90 4.61
C HIS A 216 13.72 -1.55 3.72
N GLN A 217 13.42 -0.92 2.58
CA GLN A 217 12.32 -1.31 1.72
C GLN A 217 12.72 -2.43 0.75
N PRO A 218 11.78 -3.30 0.34
CA PRO A 218 12.06 -4.35 -0.63
C PRO A 218 12.49 -3.78 -2.00
N PRO A 219 13.52 -4.34 -2.65
CA PRO A 219 14.10 -3.80 -3.88
C PRO A 219 13.21 -3.93 -5.12
N TRP A 220 12.09 -4.65 -5.03
CA TRP A 220 11.14 -4.90 -6.12
C TRP A 220 9.94 -3.95 -6.14
N LEU A 221 9.92 -2.95 -5.27
CA LEU A 221 8.99 -1.83 -5.36
C LEU A 221 9.63 -0.80 -6.31
N PHE A 222 9.03 -0.62 -7.50
CA PHE A 222 9.41 0.43 -8.44
C PHE A 222 8.59 1.68 -8.12
N TRP A 223 9.27 2.80 -7.96
CA TRP A 223 8.71 4.16 -7.79
C TRP A 223 8.29 4.75 -9.12
#